data_AF-A0A059B8T9-F1
#
_entry.id   AF-A0A059B8T9-F1
#
_cell.length_a   1.000
_cell.length_b   1.000
_cell.length_c   1.000
_cell.angle_alpha   90.00
_cell.angle_beta   90.00
_cell.angle_gamma   90.00
#
_symmetry.space_group_name_H-M   'P 1'
#
loop_
_entity.id
_entity.type
_entity.pdbx_description
1 polymer ?
#
loop_
_entity_poly.entity_id
_entity_poly.type
_entity_poly.pdbx_seq_one_letter_code
_entity_poly.pdbx_strand_id
1 'polypeptide(L)'
;MDRYEILKDIGSGNFGVAKLVKDRWSGELFAVKYIERGQKIDQHVQREIMNHRSLKHPNIIRFKEVLLTPTHLAIVMEYAAGGELFERICNAGRFSEDEARFFYQQLISGVSYCHSMQICHRDLKLENTLLDGSTAPRLKICDFGYSKSSVLHSQPKSTVGTPAYIAPEVLSTKEYDGKIADVWSCGVTLYVMLVGAYPFEDPDDPRNFRKTIQRILSVQYSIPDYVRVSIECIHLLSRIFVANPEKRITMHEIKRHPWFLKNLPVEFMDDGKGLLQVDGPNDPKQSEDEILAIIQEARIPAENPKLGGILVGGSMDLDDLETDADIDDIEASGDFVCAL
;
A
#
# COMPACT_ATOMS: atom_id res chain seq x y z
N MET A 1 -26.34 -6.76 11.50
CA MET A 1 -25.37 -5.96 10.70
C MET A 1 -26.01 -4.62 10.38
N ASP A 2 -26.65 -3.98 11.38
CA ASP A 2 -27.70 -3.01 11.06
C ASP A 2 -27.18 -1.58 11.06
N ARG A 3 -25.93 -1.38 11.52
CA ARG A 3 -25.24 -0.10 11.57
C ARG A 3 -24.59 0.30 10.25
N TYR A 4 -24.01 -0.65 9.51
CA TYR A 4 -23.28 -0.35 8.27
C TYR A 4 -24.08 -0.81 7.05
N GLU A 5 -24.42 0.13 6.17
CA GLU A 5 -25.05 -0.13 4.89
C GLU A 5 -24.00 -0.30 3.79
N ILE A 6 -23.96 -1.47 3.14
CA ILE A 6 -23.07 -1.70 2.00
C ILE A 6 -23.60 -0.92 0.79
N LEU A 7 -22.77 -0.06 0.21
CA LEU A 7 -23.13 0.76 -0.94
C LEU A 7 -22.62 0.18 -2.26
N LYS A 8 -21.33 -0.16 -2.34
CA LYS A 8 -20.69 -0.72 -3.54
C LYS A 8 -19.38 -1.43 -3.19
N ASP A 9 -18.93 -2.26 -4.10
CA ASP A 9 -17.57 -2.79 -4.06
C ASP A 9 -16.60 -1.72 -4.61
N ILE A 10 -15.50 -1.48 -3.89
CA ILE A 10 -14.51 -0.42 -4.22
C ILE A 10 -13.12 -0.96 -4.51
N GLY A 11 -12.93 -2.28 -4.47
CA GLY A 11 -11.68 -2.89 -4.89
C GLY A 11 -11.78 -4.40 -4.95
N SER A 12 -11.27 -4.95 -6.05
CA SER A 12 -10.96 -6.38 -6.22
C SER A 12 -9.45 -6.47 -6.48
N GLY A 13 -8.66 -6.56 -5.41
CA GLY A 13 -7.22 -6.76 -5.50
C GLY A 13 -6.79 -8.04 -4.78
N ASN A 14 -5.49 -8.34 -4.80
CA ASN A 14 -4.87 -9.48 -4.10
C ASN A 14 -5.13 -9.53 -2.58
N PHE A 15 -5.72 -8.49 -2.02
CA PHE A 15 -5.91 -8.29 -0.58
C PHE A 15 -7.35 -8.53 -0.11
N GLY A 16 -8.25 -8.99 -1.00
CA GLY A 16 -9.66 -9.22 -0.69
C GLY A 16 -10.59 -8.12 -1.24
N VAL A 17 -11.91 -8.37 -1.19
CA VAL A 17 -12.92 -7.42 -1.66
C VAL A 17 -13.12 -6.31 -0.64
N ALA A 18 -12.74 -5.09 -1.00
CA ALA A 18 -13.04 -3.90 -0.21
C ALA A 18 -14.43 -3.37 -0.58
N LYS A 19 -15.26 -3.07 0.42
CA LYS A 19 -16.61 -2.55 0.24
C LYS A 19 -16.71 -1.13 0.81
N LEU A 20 -17.34 -0.24 0.07
CA LEU A 20 -17.78 1.05 0.59
C LEU A 20 -19.03 0.83 1.41
N VAL A 21 -19.00 1.30 2.66
CA VAL A 21 -20.15 1.26 3.56
C VAL A 21 -20.49 2.66 4.04
N LYS A 22 -21.75 2.84 4.44
CA LYS A 22 -22.24 4.04 5.13
C LYS A 22 -22.64 3.66 6.55
N ASP A 23 -22.11 4.36 7.55
CA ASP A 23 -22.64 4.24 8.91
C ASP A 23 -24.03 4.89 8.91
N ARG A 24 -25.07 4.11 9.20
CA ARG A 24 -26.46 4.58 9.21
C ARG A 24 -26.71 5.63 10.28
N TRP A 25 -25.89 5.69 11.32
CA TRP A 25 -26.06 6.64 12.42
C TRP A 25 -25.38 7.98 12.14
N SER A 26 -24.11 7.97 11.74
CA SER A 26 -23.38 9.22 11.45
C SER A 26 -23.60 9.71 10.01
N GLY A 27 -24.00 8.82 9.11
CA GLY A 27 -24.07 9.09 7.67
C GLY A 27 -22.70 9.11 6.98
N GLU A 28 -21.61 8.89 7.71
CA GLU A 28 -20.24 8.90 7.19
C GLU A 28 -19.94 7.65 6.35
N LEU A 29 -19.00 7.82 5.42
CA LEU A 29 -18.54 6.76 4.53
C LEU A 29 -17.26 6.11 5.08
N PHE A 30 -17.21 4.78 5.01
CA PHE A 30 -16.06 3.99 5.43
C PHE A 30 -15.74 2.92 4.38
N ALA A 31 -14.50 2.46 4.37
CA ALA A 31 -14.10 1.26 3.65
C ALA A 31 -14.07 0.08 4.61
N VAL A 32 -14.59 -1.08 4.17
CA VAL A 32 -14.54 -2.32 4.93
C VAL A 32 -13.81 -3.39 4.14
N LYS A 33 -12.78 -3.95 4.76
CA LYS A 33 -12.05 -5.11 4.23
C LYS A 33 -12.47 -6.36 4.98
N TYR A 34 -12.76 -7.43 4.26
CA TYR A 34 -13.18 -8.70 4.83
C TYR A 34 -12.09 -9.76 4.71
N ILE A 35 -11.85 -10.49 5.80
CA ILE A 35 -10.95 -11.64 5.86
C ILE A 35 -11.76 -12.82 6.34
N GLU A 36 -11.77 -13.92 5.59
CA GLU A 36 -12.49 -15.13 6.00
C GLU A 36 -12.00 -15.62 7.38
N ARG A 37 -12.94 -16.03 8.22
CA ARG A 37 -12.63 -16.62 9.53
C ARG A 37 -11.84 -17.92 9.38
N GLY A 38 -11.06 -18.26 10.41
CA GLY A 38 -10.25 -19.47 10.43
C GLY A 38 -8.76 -19.21 10.29
N GLN A 39 -8.07 -20.11 9.58
CA GLN A 39 -6.60 -20.16 9.52
C GLN A 39 -5.94 -18.94 8.88
N LYS A 40 -6.68 -18.15 8.10
CA LYS A 40 -6.18 -16.90 7.50
C LYS A 40 -5.93 -15.81 8.56
N ILE A 41 -6.54 -15.91 9.74
CA ILE A 41 -6.42 -14.94 10.82
C ILE A 41 -5.31 -15.37 11.77
N ASP A 42 -4.07 -15.15 11.34
CA ASP A 42 -2.88 -15.54 12.09
C ASP A 42 -2.37 -14.40 13.01
N GLN A 43 -1.15 -14.56 13.53
CA GLN A 43 -0.50 -13.53 14.34
C GLN A 43 -0.07 -12.30 13.51
N HIS A 44 0.14 -12.46 12.20
CA HIS A 44 0.51 -11.36 11.33
C HIS A 44 -0.67 -10.42 11.11
N VAL A 45 -1.87 -10.95 10.82
CA VAL A 45 -3.11 -10.16 10.72
C VAL A 45 -3.37 -9.40 12.02
N GLN A 46 -3.23 -10.07 13.17
CA GLN A 46 -3.39 -9.42 14.48
C GLN A 46 -2.43 -8.24 14.64
N ARG A 47 -1.14 -8.46 14.38
CA ARG A 47 -0.11 -7.41 14.49
C ARG A 47 -0.39 -6.23 13.56
N GLU A 48 -0.83 -6.48 12.33
CA GLU A 48 -1.16 -5.40 11.40
C GLU A 48 -2.38 -4.59 11.83
N ILE A 49 -3.42 -5.23 12.42
CA ILE A 49 -4.58 -4.51 12.95
C ILE A 49 -4.15 -3.61 14.10
N MET A 50 -3.32 -4.12 15.01
CA MET A 50 -2.81 -3.34 16.15
C MET A 50 -1.90 -2.20 15.69
N ASN A 51 -1.02 -2.45 14.72
CA ASN A 51 -0.19 -1.40 14.12
C ASN A 51 -1.06 -0.32 13.46
N HIS A 52 -2.06 -0.69 12.64
CA HIS A 52 -2.98 0.27 12.02
C HIS A 52 -3.68 1.14 13.05
N ARG A 53 -4.23 0.52 14.10
CA ARG A 53 -4.90 1.25 15.18
C ARG A 53 -3.99 2.31 15.82
N SER A 54 -2.70 2.02 15.96
CA SER A 54 -1.73 2.93 16.57
C SER A 54 -1.38 4.14 15.69
N LEU A 55 -1.59 4.05 14.38
CA LEU A 55 -1.26 5.10 13.43
C LEU A 55 -2.31 6.21 13.44
N LYS A 56 -1.88 7.39 13.88
CA LYS A 56 -2.69 8.62 13.90
C LYS A 56 -1.95 9.73 13.17
N HIS A 57 -2.19 9.85 11.87
CA HIS A 57 -1.59 10.90 11.03
C HIS A 57 -2.57 11.30 9.91
N PRO A 58 -2.70 12.60 9.57
CA PRO A 58 -3.66 13.06 8.56
C PRO A 58 -3.43 12.45 7.17
N ASN A 59 -2.18 12.09 6.85
CA ASN A 59 -1.82 11.46 5.57
C ASN A 59 -1.77 9.93 5.59
N ILE A 60 -2.37 9.28 6.59
CA ILE A 60 -2.51 7.83 6.66
C ILE A 60 -4.01 7.52 6.79
N ILE A 61 -4.49 6.48 6.10
CA ILE A 61 -5.85 5.97 6.28
C ILE A 61 -6.05 5.59 7.75
N ARG A 62 -7.10 6.12 8.38
CA ARG A 62 -7.35 5.89 9.81
C ARG A 62 -8.10 4.57 10.04
N PHE A 63 -7.65 3.80 11.02
CA PHE A 63 -8.39 2.66 11.56
C PHE A 63 -9.61 3.15 12.34
N LYS A 64 -10.76 2.51 12.14
CA LYS A 64 -12.00 2.82 12.87
C LYS A 64 -12.36 1.74 13.88
N GLU A 65 -12.57 0.51 13.43
CA GLU A 65 -12.99 -0.61 14.27
C GLU A 65 -12.82 -1.96 13.55
N VAL A 66 -12.84 -3.07 14.29
CA VAL A 66 -13.05 -4.42 13.76
C VAL A 66 -14.39 -4.97 14.21
N LEU A 67 -15.02 -5.73 13.33
CA LEU A 67 -16.31 -6.38 13.58
C LEU A 67 -16.20 -7.86 13.22
N LEU A 68 -16.78 -8.70 14.06
CA LEU A 68 -16.98 -10.10 13.72
C LEU A 68 -18.29 -10.28 12.95
N THR A 69 -18.22 -11.07 11.90
CA THR A 69 -19.39 -11.52 11.15
C THR A 69 -19.46 -13.05 11.19
N PRO A 70 -20.58 -13.68 10.80
CA PRO A 70 -20.66 -15.14 10.77
C PRO A 70 -19.53 -15.80 9.97
N THR A 71 -19.08 -15.17 8.88
CA THR A 71 -18.13 -15.76 7.93
C THR A 71 -16.77 -15.06 7.86
N HIS A 72 -16.67 -13.81 8.28
CA HIS A 72 -15.47 -12.97 8.10
C HIS A 72 -15.16 -12.09 9.33
N LEU A 73 -13.89 -11.75 9.50
CA LEU A 73 -13.45 -10.55 10.22
C LEU A 73 -13.56 -9.35 9.28
N ALA A 74 -14.30 -8.32 9.69
CA ALA A 74 -14.48 -7.08 8.95
C ALA A 74 -13.66 -5.95 9.60
N ILE A 75 -12.76 -5.34 8.83
CA ILE A 75 -11.89 -4.25 9.28
C ILE A 75 -12.43 -2.96 8.67
N VAL A 76 -12.93 -2.06 9.51
CA VAL A 76 -13.52 -0.77 9.12
C VAL A 76 -12.45 0.31 9.21
N MET A 77 -12.29 1.10 8.15
CA MET A 77 -11.28 2.15 8.03
C MET A 77 -11.81 3.37 7.27
N GLU A 78 -11.10 4.49 7.37
CA GLU A 78 -11.38 5.72 6.63
C GLU A 78 -11.51 5.46 5.12
N TYR A 79 -12.53 6.05 4.49
CA TYR A 79 -12.68 6.03 3.05
C TYR A 79 -12.11 7.29 2.40
N ALA A 80 -11.14 7.11 1.50
CA ALA A 80 -10.59 8.19 0.68
C ALA A 80 -11.35 8.28 -0.66
N ALA A 81 -12.23 9.28 -0.78
CA ALA A 81 -13.16 9.40 -1.90
C ALA A 81 -12.56 10.00 -3.19
N GLY A 82 -11.34 10.53 -3.14
CA GLY A 82 -10.66 11.21 -4.24
C GLY A 82 -9.96 10.30 -5.24
N GLY A 83 -10.05 8.98 -5.05
CA GLY A 83 -9.43 7.99 -5.93
C GLY A 83 -7.92 7.84 -5.70
N GLU A 84 -7.23 7.24 -6.66
CA GLU A 84 -5.79 6.99 -6.59
C GLU A 84 -5.00 8.21 -7.07
N LEU A 85 -3.85 8.48 -6.43
CA LEU A 85 -2.93 9.52 -6.86
C LEU A 85 -2.45 9.26 -8.29
N PHE A 86 -2.22 8.00 -8.64
CA PHE A 86 -1.76 7.60 -9.98
C PHE A 86 -2.78 7.96 -11.07
N GLU A 87 -4.06 7.67 -10.87
CA GLU A 87 -5.13 8.07 -11.79
C GLU A 87 -5.16 9.60 -12.01
N ARG A 88 -4.96 10.38 -10.95
CA ARG A 88 -4.87 11.84 -11.06
C ARG A 88 -3.67 12.28 -11.90
N ILE A 89 -2.52 11.62 -11.76
CA ILE A 89 -1.33 11.89 -12.58
C ILE A 89 -1.63 11.55 -14.05
N CYS A 90 -2.18 10.37 -14.33
CA CYS A 90 -2.54 9.95 -15.69
C CYS A 90 -3.50 10.93 -16.36
N ASN A 91 -4.53 11.39 -15.64
CA ASN A 91 -5.51 12.35 -16.14
C ASN A 91 -4.88 13.73 -16.43
N ALA A 92 -3.90 14.15 -15.63
CA ALA A 92 -3.16 15.40 -15.84
C ALA A 92 -2.01 15.24 -16.86
N GLY A 93 -1.66 14.02 -17.23
CA GLY A 93 -0.41 13.65 -17.90
C GLY A 93 0.79 13.71 -16.96
N ARG A 94 1.02 14.88 -16.33
CA ARG A 94 2.03 15.11 -15.29
C ARG A 94 1.65 16.32 -14.45
N PHE A 95 2.19 16.41 -13.24
CA PHE A 95 2.01 17.59 -12.39
C PHE A 95 3.02 18.68 -12.70
N SER A 96 2.66 19.91 -12.31
CA SER A 96 3.64 20.97 -12.13
C SER A 96 4.57 20.62 -10.96
N GLU A 97 5.76 21.22 -10.94
CA GLU A 97 6.68 21.00 -9.83
C GLU A 97 6.09 21.45 -8.48
N ASP A 98 5.25 22.50 -8.47
CA ASP A 98 4.59 22.98 -7.26
C ASP A 98 3.50 22.02 -6.76
N GLU A 99 2.70 21.43 -7.66
CA GLU A 99 1.72 20.41 -7.30
C GLU A 99 2.39 19.10 -6.87
N ALA A 100 3.45 18.67 -7.56
CA ALA A 100 4.26 17.52 -7.15
C ALA A 100 4.86 17.73 -5.75
N ARG A 101 5.37 18.93 -5.45
CA ARG A 101 5.87 19.27 -4.11
C ARG A 101 4.79 19.21 -3.05
N PHE A 102 3.59 19.74 -3.34
CA PHE A 102 2.47 19.71 -2.41
C PHE A 102 2.11 18.28 -1.98
N PHE A 103 2.03 17.33 -2.92
CA PHE A 103 1.80 15.92 -2.57
C PHE A 103 3.03 15.26 -1.95
N TYR A 104 4.23 15.59 -2.41
CA TYR A 104 5.47 15.02 -1.87
C TYR A 104 5.70 15.40 -0.41
N GLN A 105 5.38 16.63 -0.01
CA GLN A 105 5.44 17.06 1.40
C GLN A 105 4.55 16.21 2.30
N GLN A 106 3.32 15.93 1.84
CA GLN A 106 2.37 15.08 2.55
C GLN A 106 2.84 13.61 2.62
N LEU A 107 3.38 13.10 1.51
CA LEU A 107 3.95 11.75 1.44
C LEU A 107 5.09 11.59 2.45
N ILE A 108 6.07 12.49 2.43
CA ILE A 108 7.22 12.47 3.34
C ILE A 108 6.77 12.63 4.80
N SER A 109 5.75 13.46 5.08
CA SER A 109 5.19 13.57 6.43
C SER A 109 4.62 12.22 6.90
N GLY A 110 3.79 11.57 6.08
CA GLY A 110 3.20 10.27 6.40
C GLY A 110 4.23 9.16 6.57
N VAL A 111 5.18 9.03 5.65
CA VAL A 111 6.23 8.00 5.71
C VAL A 111 7.18 8.25 6.90
N SER A 112 7.57 9.50 7.14
CA SER A 112 8.39 9.84 8.30
C SER A 112 7.68 9.51 9.62
N TYR A 113 6.37 9.68 9.70
CA TYR A 113 5.58 9.27 10.86
C TYR A 113 5.59 7.74 11.02
N CYS A 114 5.34 6.98 9.96
CA CYS A 114 5.45 5.51 9.99
C CYS A 114 6.84 5.05 10.48
N HIS A 115 7.92 5.66 9.98
CA HIS A 115 9.29 5.37 10.39
C HIS A 115 9.54 5.62 11.88
N SER A 116 8.90 6.65 12.45
CA SER A 116 8.96 6.95 13.90
C SER A 116 8.24 5.90 14.75
N MET A 117 7.17 5.30 14.18
CA MET A 117 6.42 4.17 14.75
C MET A 117 7.06 2.80 14.44
N GLN A 118 8.28 2.78 13.88
CA GLN A 118 9.02 1.57 13.47
C GLN A 118 8.33 0.72 12.39
N ILE A 119 7.54 1.34 11.52
CA ILE A 119 6.87 0.73 10.35
C ILE A 119 7.55 1.22 9.06
N CYS A 120 7.84 0.33 8.09
CA CYS A 120 8.59 0.64 6.86
C CYS A 120 8.31 -0.33 5.68
N HIS A 121 8.92 -0.07 4.50
CA HIS A 121 8.80 -0.64 3.13
C HIS A 121 8.26 -2.05 2.94
N ARG A 122 8.44 -2.96 3.89
CA ARG A 122 7.76 -4.26 3.80
C ARG A 122 6.26 -4.09 3.74
N ASP A 123 5.74 -3.01 4.31
CA ASP A 123 4.32 -2.74 4.40
C ASP A 123 3.91 -1.54 3.51
N LEU A 124 4.69 -0.45 3.47
CA LEU A 124 4.31 0.77 2.74
C LEU A 124 4.18 0.58 1.22
N LYS A 125 2.95 0.46 0.74
CA LYS A 125 2.63 0.45 -0.69
C LYS A 125 2.37 1.85 -1.20
N LEU A 126 3.45 2.53 -1.61
CA LEU A 126 3.33 3.88 -2.18
C LEU A 126 2.61 3.89 -3.54
N GLU A 127 2.56 2.73 -4.22
CA GLU A 127 1.66 2.49 -5.37
C GLU A 127 0.19 2.74 -5.02
N ASN A 128 -0.23 2.41 -3.79
CA ASN A 128 -1.62 2.50 -3.33
C ASN A 128 -1.87 3.79 -2.54
N THR A 129 -1.30 4.90 -3.02
CA THR A 129 -1.53 6.21 -2.42
C THR A 129 -2.87 6.77 -2.91
N LEU A 130 -3.77 7.05 -1.96
CA LEU A 130 -5.11 7.56 -2.24
C LEU A 130 -5.18 9.08 -2.01
N LEU A 131 -6.26 9.67 -2.48
CA LEU A 131 -6.62 11.07 -2.24
C LEU A 131 -7.94 11.16 -1.51
N ASP A 132 -8.08 12.09 -0.57
CA ASP A 132 -9.39 12.43 -0.03
C ASP A 132 -10.25 13.21 -1.05
N GLY A 133 -11.56 13.27 -0.80
CA GLY A 133 -12.50 13.96 -1.69
C GLY A 133 -12.54 15.48 -1.50
N SER A 134 -11.55 16.09 -0.85
CA SER A 134 -11.55 17.52 -0.58
C SER A 134 -11.14 18.34 -1.80
N THR A 135 -11.42 19.64 -1.80
CA THR A 135 -11.08 20.55 -2.90
C THR A 135 -9.56 20.75 -3.04
N ALA A 136 -8.82 20.64 -1.94
CA ALA A 136 -7.36 20.61 -1.89
C ALA A 136 -6.94 19.23 -1.37
N PRO A 137 -6.84 18.22 -2.26
CA PRO A 137 -6.82 16.83 -1.85
C PRO A 137 -5.69 16.49 -0.90
N ARG A 138 -6.03 15.83 0.19
CA ARG A 138 -5.02 15.25 1.09
C ARG A 138 -4.61 13.89 0.59
N LEU A 139 -3.30 13.68 0.59
CA LEU A 139 -2.71 12.38 0.32
C LEU A 139 -3.01 11.43 1.49
N LYS A 140 -3.42 10.20 1.18
CA LYS A 140 -3.75 9.15 2.14
C LYS A 140 -2.98 7.89 1.81
N ILE A 141 -1.96 7.60 2.61
CA ILE A 141 -1.22 6.33 2.53
C ILE A 141 -2.15 5.22 3.02
N CYS A 142 -2.43 4.26 2.14
CA CYS A 142 -3.18 3.05 2.46
C CYS A 142 -2.20 1.89 2.57
N ASP A 143 -1.92 1.44 3.79
CA ASP A 143 -0.95 0.37 4.02
C ASP A 143 -1.40 -0.53 5.16
N PHE A 144 -2.13 -1.61 4.89
CA PHE A 144 -2.24 -2.70 5.85
C PHE A 144 -2.37 -4.05 5.14
N GLY A 145 -1.27 -4.80 5.12
CA GLY A 145 -1.04 -6.04 4.40
C GLY A 145 -1.76 -7.27 4.95
N TYR A 146 -3.03 -7.14 5.37
CA TYR A 146 -3.86 -8.13 6.11
C TYR A 146 -4.04 -9.53 5.49
N SER A 147 -3.29 -9.89 4.46
CA SER A 147 -3.42 -11.14 3.72
C SER A 147 -2.08 -11.75 3.29
N LYS A 148 -0.92 -11.31 3.79
CA LYS A 148 0.34 -11.99 3.48
C LYS A 148 0.42 -13.30 4.27
N SER A 149 0.02 -14.40 3.63
CA SER A 149 0.31 -15.75 4.09
C SER A 149 1.82 -15.86 4.37
N SER A 150 2.14 -16.22 5.60
CA SER A 150 3.46 -16.11 6.25
C SER A 150 4.53 -17.07 5.71
N VAL A 151 4.32 -17.76 4.58
CA VAL A 151 5.19 -18.89 4.19
C VAL A 151 5.72 -18.84 2.76
N LEU A 152 5.16 -18.04 1.84
CA LEU A 152 5.66 -17.97 0.46
C LEU A 152 5.59 -16.53 -0.04
N HIS A 153 6.61 -16.09 -0.78
CA HIS A 153 6.77 -14.79 -1.47
C HIS A 153 7.73 -13.76 -0.86
N SER A 154 8.82 -14.23 -0.26
CA SER A 154 10.14 -13.58 -0.42
C SER A 154 10.76 -13.80 -1.82
N GLN A 155 9.95 -14.26 -2.80
CA GLN A 155 10.25 -14.24 -4.22
C GLN A 155 9.16 -13.45 -4.96
N PRO A 156 9.52 -12.61 -5.95
CA PRO A 156 8.58 -11.90 -6.80
C PRO A 156 7.92 -12.90 -7.75
N LYS A 157 6.87 -13.57 -7.29
CA LYS A 157 6.07 -14.49 -8.10
C LYS A 157 4.59 -14.22 -7.89
N SER A 158 4.16 -13.12 -8.47
CA SER A 158 2.94 -12.99 -9.26
C SER A 158 2.90 -11.54 -9.76
N THR A 159 2.18 -11.34 -10.85
CA THR A 159 1.83 -10.13 -11.62
C THR A 159 1.42 -8.89 -10.79
N VAL A 160 2.25 -8.43 -9.85
CA VAL A 160 1.83 -7.58 -8.72
C VAL A 160 2.95 -6.61 -8.30
N GLY A 161 2.88 -5.37 -8.80
CA GLY A 161 3.76 -4.25 -8.46
C GLY A 161 4.61 -3.78 -9.63
N THR A 162 4.73 -2.45 -9.79
CA THR A 162 5.65 -1.86 -10.77
C THR A 162 7.07 -1.99 -10.22
N PRO A 163 7.97 -2.73 -10.89
CA PRO A 163 9.33 -3.02 -10.38
C PRO A 163 10.15 -1.75 -10.08
N ALA A 164 9.79 -0.61 -10.67
CA ALA A 164 10.42 0.69 -10.43
C ALA A 164 10.47 1.08 -8.95
N TYR A 165 9.46 0.71 -8.15
CA TYR A 165 9.42 1.01 -6.71
C TYR A 165 10.41 0.17 -5.89
N ILE A 166 10.98 -0.90 -6.45
CA ILE A 166 11.89 -1.79 -5.73
C ILE A 166 13.30 -1.18 -5.76
N ALA A 167 13.83 -0.82 -4.58
CA ALA A 167 15.18 -0.32 -4.46
C ALA A 167 16.25 -1.39 -4.84
N PRO A 168 17.43 -1.00 -5.37
CA PRO A 168 18.46 -1.94 -5.82
C PRO A 168 18.87 -2.98 -4.76
N GLU A 169 19.01 -2.56 -3.50
CA GLU A 169 19.41 -3.43 -2.39
C GLU A 169 18.36 -4.49 -2.06
N VAL A 170 17.08 -4.22 -2.34
CA VAL A 170 15.98 -5.20 -2.13
C VAL A 170 16.10 -6.35 -3.13
N LEU A 171 16.70 -6.11 -4.29
CA LEU A 171 16.94 -7.12 -5.33
C LEU A 171 18.25 -7.89 -5.10
N SER A 172 19.26 -7.22 -4.53
CA SER A 172 20.63 -7.75 -4.47
C SER A 172 21.04 -8.33 -3.11
N THR A 173 20.29 -8.05 -2.04
CA THR A 173 20.67 -8.44 -0.68
C THR A 173 19.57 -9.22 0.03
N LYS A 174 19.97 -10.08 0.96
CA LYS A 174 19.04 -10.84 1.81
C LYS A 174 18.45 -9.98 2.93
N GLU A 175 19.22 -9.00 3.41
CA GLU A 175 18.85 -8.08 4.50
C GLU A 175 19.16 -6.65 4.06
N TYR A 176 18.21 -5.75 4.30
CA TYR A 176 18.30 -4.34 3.93
C TYR A 176 17.55 -3.47 4.96
N ASP A 177 17.90 -2.19 5.03
CA ASP A 177 17.16 -1.21 5.82
C ASP A 177 15.89 -0.77 5.07
N GLY A 178 14.73 -1.21 5.57
CA GLY A 178 13.43 -0.88 4.98
C GLY A 178 13.15 0.63 4.94
N LYS A 179 13.67 1.42 5.89
CA LYS A 179 13.46 2.88 5.89
C LYS A 179 14.21 3.56 4.75
N ILE A 180 15.38 3.04 4.39
CA ILE A 180 16.17 3.54 3.25
C ILE A 180 15.58 3.09 1.91
N ALA A 181 14.98 1.89 1.86
CA ALA A 181 14.20 1.44 0.71
C ALA A 181 12.96 2.32 0.48
N ASP A 182 12.25 2.73 1.54
CA ASP A 182 11.10 3.65 1.42
C ASP A 182 11.46 4.99 0.78
N VAL A 183 12.67 5.50 1.04
CA VAL A 183 13.15 6.74 0.42
C VAL A 183 13.23 6.59 -1.10
N TRP A 184 13.68 5.44 -1.59
CA TRP A 184 13.69 5.14 -3.03
C TRP A 184 12.26 5.19 -3.59
N SER A 185 11.32 4.50 -2.95
CA SER A 185 9.91 4.47 -3.35
C SER A 185 9.26 5.86 -3.35
N CYS A 186 9.63 6.72 -2.39
CA CYS A 186 9.22 8.12 -2.38
C CYS A 186 9.78 8.87 -3.60
N GLY A 187 11.05 8.63 -3.96
CA GLY A 187 11.68 9.18 -5.17
C GLY A 187 10.97 8.76 -6.45
N VAL A 188 10.58 7.49 -6.55
CA VAL A 188 9.80 6.98 -7.69
C VAL A 188 8.46 7.71 -7.79
N THR A 189 7.76 7.88 -6.67
CA THR A 189 6.50 8.65 -6.63
C THR A 189 6.70 10.09 -7.09
N LEU A 190 7.76 10.76 -6.61
CA LEU A 190 8.11 12.12 -7.04
C LEU A 190 8.38 12.20 -8.55
N TYR A 191 9.15 11.25 -9.07
CA TYR A 191 9.47 11.19 -10.48
C TYR A 191 8.21 11.01 -11.33
N VAL A 192 7.33 10.06 -10.95
CA VAL A 192 6.07 9.81 -11.67
C VAL A 192 5.17 11.04 -11.64
N MET A 193 5.08 11.76 -10.52
CA MET A 193 4.34 13.03 -10.47
C MET A 193 4.89 14.08 -11.44
N LEU A 194 6.21 14.19 -11.58
CA LEU A 194 6.86 15.20 -12.42
C LEU A 194 6.85 14.85 -13.91
N VAL A 195 6.99 13.57 -14.24
CA VAL A 195 7.24 13.09 -15.61
C VAL A 195 6.01 12.42 -16.22
N GLY A 196 5.12 11.83 -15.41
CA GLY A 196 3.98 11.05 -15.89
C GLY A 196 4.32 9.61 -16.29
N ALA A 197 5.57 9.18 -16.08
CA ALA A 197 6.07 7.84 -16.41
C ALA A 197 7.06 7.37 -15.34
N TYR A 198 7.35 6.06 -15.30
CA TYR A 198 8.28 5.49 -14.34
C TYR A 198 9.75 5.75 -14.70
N PRO A 199 10.65 5.98 -13.71
CA PRO A 199 12.04 6.40 -13.96
C PRO A 199 12.93 5.35 -14.63
N PHE A 200 12.66 4.07 -14.40
CA PHE A 200 13.51 2.97 -14.83
C PHE A 200 12.86 2.06 -15.87
N GLU A 201 11.63 2.35 -16.27
CA GLU A 201 10.98 1.63 -17.36
C GLU A 201 11.56 2.08 -18.69
N ASP A 202 11.55 1.17 -19.64
CA ASP A 202 11.88 1.50 -21.02
C ASP A 202 10.65 2.08 -21.73
N PRO A 203 10.71 3.32 -22.25
CA PRO A 203 9.59 3.89 -22.99
C PRO A 203 9.17 3.03 -24.20
N ASP A 204 10.12 2.32 -24.82
CA ASP A 204 9.86 1.50 -26.01
C ASP A 204 9.39 0.08 -25.65
N ASP A 205 9.65 -0.39 -24.42
CA ASP A 205 9.30 -1.73 -23.96
C ASP A 205 8.99 -1.76 -22.44
N PRO A 206 7.91 -1.09 -22.00
CA PRO A 206 7.62 -0.86 -20.58
C PRO A 206 7.31 -2.16 -19.81
N ARG A 207 6.92 -3.23 -20.52
CA ARG A 207 6.61 -4.54 -19.94
C ARG A 207 7.86 -5.41 -19.74
N ASN A 208 9.03 -4.94 -20.14
CA ASN A 208 10.27 -5.69 -20.01
C ASN A 208 10.89 -5.55 -18.62
N PHE A 209 10.39 -6.39 -17.72
CA PHE A 209 10.86 -6.47 -16.34
C PHE A 209 12.39 -6.62 -16.24
N ARG A 210 13.02 -7.43 -17.10
CA ARG A 210 14.48 -7.64 -17.06
C ARG A 210 15.24 -6.34 -17.36
N LYS A 211 14.80 -5.58 -18.36
CA LYS A 211 15.41 -4.30 -18.71
C LYS A 211 15.20 -3.27 -17.61
N THR A 212 14.00 -3.20 -17.03
CA THR A 212 13.71 -2.31 -15.90
C THR A 212 14.61 -2.61 -14.70
N ILE A 213 14.78 -3.89 -14.34
CA ILE A 213 15.66 -4.31 -13.24
C ILE A 213 17.13 -3.93 -13.53
N GLN A 214 17.62 -4.13 -14.76
CA GLN A 214 18.98 -3.72 -15.12
C GLN A 214 19.17 -2.20 -14.97
N ARG A 215 18.18 -1.41 -15.36
CA ARG A 215 18.19 0.06 -15.21
C ARG A 215 18.13 0.49 -13.75
N ILE A 216 17.36 -0.20 -12.90
CA ILE A 216 17.35 0.03 -11.45
C ILE A 216 18.73 -0.22 -10.84
N LEU A 217 19.33 -1.38 -11.11
CA LEU A 217 20.64 -1.77 -10.55
C LEU A 217 21.78 -0.84 -10.98
N SER A 218 21.68 -0.28 -12.19
CA SER A 218 22.64 0.70 -12.73
C SER A 218 22.22 2.17 -12.55
N VAL A 219 21.07 2.40 -11.90
CA VAL A 219 20.47 3.73 -11.65
C VAL A 219 20.34 4.57 -12.94
N GLN A 220 19.86 3.95 -14.00
CA GLN A 220 19.67 4.57 -15.32
C GLN A 220 18.27 5.16 -15.46
N TYR A 221 18.14 6.44 -15.08
CA TYR A 221 16.95 7.26 -15.32
C TYR A 221 17.35 8.59 -15.97
N SER A 222 16.38 9.26 -16.61
CA SER A 222 16.60 10.56 -17.24
C SER A 222 15.31 11.36 -17.26
N ILE A 223 15.34 12.60 -16.77
CA ILE A 223 14.20 13.51 -16.90
C ILE A 223 14.15 14.00 -18.35
N PRO A 224 13.04 13.82 -19.09
CA PRO A 224 12.96 14.27 -20.48
C PRO A 224 13.11 15.79 -20.63
N ASP A 225 13.74 16.25 -21.72
CA ASP A 225 14.05 17.68 -21.95
C ASP A 225 12.82 18.60 -21.95
N TYR A 226 11.64 18.07 -22.29
CA TYR A 226 10.39 18.82 -22.27
C TYR A 226 9.84 19.05 -20.85
N VAL A 227 10.34 18.30 -19.86
CA VAL A 227 9.98 18.43 -18.44
C VAL A 227 10.95 19.40 -17.78
N ARG A 228 10.50 20.65 -17.61
CA ARG A 228 11.28 21.68 -16.91
C ARG A 228 11.09 21.56 -15.41
N VAL A 229 12.18 21.22 -14.71
CA VAL A 229 12.25 21.17 -13.25
C VAL A 229 13.46 21.96 -12.74
N SER A 230 13.37 22.43 -11.51
CA SER A 230 14.43 23.23 -10.87
C SER A 230 15.69 22.41 -10.62
N ILE A 231 16.83 23.10 -10.49
CA ILE A 231 18.11 22.47 -10.14
C ILE A 231 18.03 21.78 -8.77
N GLU A 232 17.28 22.33 -7.83
CA GLU A 232 17.04 21.74 -6.52
C GLU A 232 16.20 20.46 -6.63
N CYS A 233 15.23 20.41 -7.54
CA CYS A 233 14.44 19.19 -7.79
C CYS A 233 15.32 18.07 -8.33
N ILE A 234 16.16 18.38 -9.32
CA ILE A 234 17.12 17.44 -9.91
C ILE A 234 18.11 16.97 -8.84
N HIS A 235 18.62 17.90 -8.04
CA HIS A 235 19.54 17.59 -6.94
C HIS A 235 18.89 16.63 -5.93
N LEU A 236 17.63 16.87 -5.53
CA LEU A 236 16.89 15.97 -4.63
C LEU A 236 16.77 14.56 -5.22
N LEU A 237 16.31 14.43 -6.48
CA LEU A 237 16.19 13.12 -7.15
C LEU A 237 17.54 12.41 -7.27
N SER A 238 18.62 13.13 -7.60
CA SER A 238 19.97 12.57 -7.69
C SER A 238 20.50 12.03 -6.35
N ARG A 239 20.04 12.62 -5.23
CA ARG A 239 20.36 12.18 -3.88
C ARG A 239 19.49 11.01 -3.38
N ILE A 240 18.30 10.83 -3.95
CA ILE A 240 17.40 9.69 -3.66
C ILE A 240 17.78 8.48 -4.50
N PHE A 241 17.94 8.64 -5.81
CA PHE A 241 18.33 7.57 -6.73
C PHE A 241 19.84 7.33 -6.64
N VAL A 242 20.24 6.68 -5.55
CA VAL A 242 21.61 6.25 -5.26
C VAL A 242 21.57 4.75 -4.95
N ALA A 243 22.34 3.96 -5.71
CA ALA A 243 22.34 2.50 -5.55
C ALA A 243 22.88 2.05 -4.19
N ASN A 244 23.92 2.70 -3.67
CA ASN A 244 24.43 2.39 -2.34
C ASN A 244 23.49 3.00 -1.28
N PRO A 245 22.78 2.18 -0.48
CA PRO A 245 21.83 2.67 0.52
C PRO A 245 22.50 3.54 1.60
N GLU A 246 23.76 3.29 1.96
CA GLU A 246 24.49 4.08 2.97
C GLU A 246 24.78 5.52 2.50
N LYS A 247 24.76 5.76 1.19
CA LYS A 247 24.97 7.09 0.59
C LYS A 247 23.66 7.77 0.18
N ARG A 248 22.55 7.03 0.20
CA ARG A 248 21.23 7.55 -0.14
C ARG A 248 20.81 8.58 0.89
N ILE A 249 20.20 9.67 0.43
CA ILE A 249 19.64 10.69 1.34
C ILE A 249 18.65 10.06 2.32
N THR A 250 18.68 10.51 3.56
CA THR A 250 17.78 10.05 4.60
C THR A 250 16.49 10.89 4.63
N MET A 251 15.44 10.37 5.25
CA MET A 251 14.18 11.10 5.47
C MET A 251 14.41 12.45 6.18
N HIS A 252 15.32 12.48 7.15
CA HIS A 252 15.68 13.70 7.87
C HIS A 252 16.35 14.74 6.96
N GLU A 253 17.24 14.32 6.08
CA GLU A 253 17.88 15.21 5.10
C GLU A 253 16.88 15.71 4.04
N ILE A 254 15.92 14.89 3.60
CA ILE A 254 14.84 15.31 2.69
C ILE A 254 14.03 16.45 3.31
N LYS A 255 13.60 16.31 4.57
CA LYS A 255 12.85 17.36 5.30
C LYS A 255 13.60 18.68 5.40
N ARG A 256 14.93 18.68 5.27
CA ARG A 256 15.80 19.87 5.31
C ARG A 256 16.26 20.33 3.93
N HIS A 257 15.84 19.64 2.87
CA HIS A 257 16.27 19.95 1.51
C HIS A 257 15.59 21.24 1.01
N PRO A 258 16.31 22.17 0.34
CA PRO A 258 15.72 23.44 -0.12
C PRO A 258 14.48 23.28 -0.99
N TRP A 259 14.48 22.28 -1.87
CA TRP A 259 13.31 21.96 -2.69
C TRP A 259 12.08 21.58 -1.85
N PHE A 260 12.28 20.84 -0.76
CA PHE A 260 11.22 20.38 0.13
C PHE A 260 10.67 21.53 0.98
N LEU A 261 11.55 22.40 1.49
CA LEU A 261 11.19 23.50 2.38
C LEU A 261 10.42 24.63 1.67
N LYS A 262 10.52 24.72 0.34
CA LYS A 262 9.80 25.74 -0.44
C LYS A 262 8.29 25.58 -0.28
N ASN A 263 7.62 26.65 0.15
CA ASN A 263 6.17 26.70 0.38
C ASN A 263 5.65 25.60 1.33
N LEU A 264 6.48 25.10 2.25
CA LEU A 264 6.06 24.06 3.20
C LEU A 264 4.91 24.58 4.08
N PRO A 265 3.74 23.92 4.10
CA PRO A 265 2.65 24.29 5.00
C PRO A 265 3.08 24.24 6.47
N VAL A 266 2.57 25.18 7.27
CA VAL A 266 2.88 25.29 8.71
C VAL A 266 2.53 23.99 9.46
N GLU A 267 1.52 23.25 9.02
CA GLU A 267 1.12 21.95 9.59
C GLU A 267 2.19 20.86 9.47
N PHE A 268 3.17 21.02 8.58
CA PHE A 268 4.28 20.08 8.38
C PHE A 268 5.64 20.59 8.92
N MET A 269 5.67 21.75 9.56
CA MET A 269 6.88 22.29 10.19
C MET A 269 7.11 21.60 11.56
N ASP A 270 8.34 21.11 11.79
CA ASP A 270 8.74 20.31 12.98
C ASP A 270 8.54 21.04 14.33
N ASP A 271 8.31 22.35 14.31
CA ASP A 271 8.17 23.21 15.49
C ASP A 271 6.81 23.08 16.20
N GLY A 272 5.89 22.29 15.64
CA GLY A 272 4.54 22.07 16.15
C GLY A 272 4.37 20.72 16.83
N LYS A 273 4.95 20.52 18.02
CA LYS A 273 4.60 19.41 18.95
C LYS A 273 3.11 19.39 19.41
N GLY A 274 2.20 20.11 18.74
CA GLY A 274 0.87 20.40 19.28
C GLY A 274 -0.31 20.48 18.31
N LEU A 275 -0.20 20.13 17.02
CA LEU A 275 -1.33 20.29 16.07
C LEU A 275 -1.82 19.02 15.36
N LEU A 276 -1.19 17.86 15.58
CA LEU A 276 -1.58 16.62 14.90
C LEU A 276 -2.51 15.69 15.71
N GLN A 277 -2.89 16.08 16.94
CA GLN A 277 -3.99 15.41 17.64
C GLN A 277 -5.32 15.97 17.16
N VAL A 278 -5.79 15.48 16.02
CA VAL A 278 -7.22 15.56 15.71
C VAL A 278 -7.90 14.39 16.42
N ASP A 279 -8.17 14.59 17.72
CA ASP A 279 -9.23 13.87 18.42
C ASP A 279 -10.54 14.23 17.71
N GLY A 280 -10.80 13.49 16.64
CA GLY A 280 -12.00 13.62 15.84
C GLY A 280 -13.06 12.63 16.31
N PRO A 281 -14.32 12.81 15.88
CA PRO A 281 -15.39 11.82 16.11
C PRO A 281 -15.07 10.40 15.54
N ASN A 282 -13.96 10.29 14.79
CA ASN A 282 -13.45 9.08 14.15
C ASN A 282 -12.33 8.35 14.90
N ASP A 283 -12.03 8.70 16.16
CA ASP A 283 -11.17 7.84 16.99
C ASP A 283 -11.78 6.44 17.17
N PRO A 284 -10.95 5.38 17.12
CA PRO A 284 -11.41 4.03 17.40
C PRO A 284 -11.91 3.96 18.84
N LYS A 285 -13.22 3.78 19.00
CA LYS A 285 -13.86 3.66 20.31
C LYS A 285 -13.58 2.31 20.98
N GLN A 286 -13.16 1.32 20.20
CA GLN A 286 -12.84 -0.01 20.69
C GLN A 286 -11.53 -0.02 21.47
N SER A 287 -11.57 -0.63 22.66
CA SER A 287 -10.39 -0.93 23.44
C SER A 287 -9.51 -1.98 22.74
N GLU A 288 -8.23 -2.05 23.11
CA GLU A 288 -7.32 -3.06 22.55
C GLU A 288 -7.78 -4.48 22.91
N ASP A 289 -8.30 -4.67 24.13
CA ASP A 289 -8.81 -5.95 24.61
C ASP A 289 -10.04 -6.41 23.80
N GLU A 290 -10.96 -5.50 23.47
CA GLU A 290 -12.11 -5.81 22.60
C GLU A 290 -11.65 -6.26 21.21
N ILE A 291 -10.69 -5.54 20.62
CA ILE A 291 -10.15 -5.86 19.29
C ILE A 291 -9.49 -7.24 19.31
N LEU A 292 -8.68 -7.52 20.32
CA LEU A 292 -8.02 -8.81 20.49
C LEU A 292 -9.03 -9.94 20.69
N ALA A 293 -10.08 -9.72 21.49
CA ALA A 293 -11.15 -10.70 21.69
C ALA A 293 -11.85 -11.05 20.37
N ILE A 294 -12.21 -10.03 19.57
CA ILE A 294 -12.83 -10.20 18.24
C ILE A 294 -11.90 -10.98 17.31
N ILE A 295 -10.61 -10.65 17.30
CA ILE A 295 -9.61 -11.36 16.47
C ILE A 295 -9.49 -12.83 16.90
N GLN A 296 -9.43 -13.12 18.20
CA GLN A 296 -9.37 -14.51 18.70
C GLN A 296 -10.60 -15.31 18.28
N GLU A 297 -11.79 -14.72 18.41
CA GLU A 297 -13.03 -15.38 17.99
C GLU A 297 -13.08 -15.61 16.47
N ALA A 298 -12.50 -14.69 15.69
CA ALA A 298 -12.41 -14.82 14.24
C ALA A 298 -11.49 -15.97 13.78
N ARG A 299 -10.54 -16.42 14.62
CA ARG A 299 -9.70 -17.60 14.32
C ARG A 299 -10.49 -18.90 14.26
N ILE A 300 -11.70 -18.92 14.83
CA ILE A 300 -12.61 -20.05 14.74
C ILE A 300 -13.33 -19.95 13.38
N PRO A 301 -13.20 -20.95 12.49
CA PRO A 301 -13.90 -20.98 11.21
C PRO A 301 -15.42 -20.84 11.39
N ALA A 302 -16.10 -20.30 10.38
CA ALA A 302 -17.56 -20.28 10.37
C ALA A 302 -18.09 -21.72 10.44
N GLU A 303 -19.13 -21.95 11.26
CA GLU A 303 -19.86 -23.21 11.19
C GLU A 303 -20.48 -23.33 9.79
N ASN A 304 -20.02 -24.32 9.00
CA ASN A 304 -20.76 -24.72 7.81
C ASN A 304 -22.18 -25.07 8.29
N PRO A 305 -23.25 -24.51 7.69
CA PRO A 305 -24.56 -25.11 7.85
C PRO A 305 -24.40 -26.54 7.32
N LYS A 306 -24.35 -27.52 8.23
CA LYS A 306 -24.38 -28.93 7.85
C LYS A 306 -25.59 -29.09 6.95
N LEU A 307 -25.34 -29.36 5.67
CA LEU A 307 -26.35 -29.89 4.78
C LEU A 307 -26.86 -31.16 5.48
N GLY A 308 -28.07 -31.09 6.01
CA GLY A 308 -28.67 -32.19 6.76
C GLY A 308 -28.93 -33.38 5.83
N GLY A 309 -28.45 -34.55 6.25
CA GLY A 309 -28.79 -35.85 5.70
C GLY A 309 -27.69 -36.43 4.79
N ILE A 310 -27.22 -37.66 4.91
CA ILE A 310 -27.69 -38.86 5.61
C ILE A 310 -26.45 -39.71 5.95
N LEU A 311 -26.49 -40.33 7.13
CA LEU A 311 -25.60 -41.40 7.57
C LEU A 311 -25.81 -42.67 6.73
N VAL A 312 -24.80 -43.08 5.94
CA VAL A 312 -24.42 -44.46 5.62
C VAL A 312 -22.93 -44.37 5.25
N GLY A 313 -21.93 -44.96 5.92
CA GLY A 313 -21.82 -46.33 6.40
C GLY A 313 -20.89 -47.12 5.45
N GLY A 314 -19.59 -47.23 5.79
CA GLY A 314 -18.60 -48.09 5.12
C GLY A 314 -17.35 -47.30 4.68
N SER A 315 -16.14 -47.47 5.22
CA SER A 315 -15.28 -48.66 5.35
C SER A 315 -14.09 -48.57 4.36
N MET A 316 -12.89 -48.70 4.93
CA MET A 316 -11.60 -49.11 4.35
C MET A 316 -10.58 -48.05 3.90
N ASP A 317 -9.43 -48.15 4.58
CA ASP A 317 -8.10 -47.66 4.27
C ASP A 317 -7.63 -48.05 2.86
N LEU A 318 -6.70 -47.25 2.31
CA LEU A 318 -5.41 -47.74 1.77
C LEU A 318 -4.57 -46.54 1.26
N ASP A 319 -3.35 -46.49 1.77
CA ASP A 319 -2.22 -45.74 1.22
C ASP A 319 -1.97 -46.15 -0.24
N ASP A 320 -1.56 -45.21 -1.09
CA ASP A 320 -0.59 -45.53 -2.14
C ASP A 320 0.20 -44.28 -2.58
N LEU A 321 1.49 -44.57 -2.75
CA LEU A 321 2.64 -43.70 -2.97
C LEU A 321 2.76 -43.22 -4.42
N GLU A 322 3.47 -42.09 -4.55
CA GLU A 322 4.40 -41.68 -5.63
C GLU A 322 3.92 -41.66 -7.09
N THR A 323 4.11 -40.53 -7.77
CA THR A 323 5.18 -40.37 -8.79
C THR A 323 5.19 -38.96 -9.40
N ASP A 324 6.40 -38.41 -9.52
CA ASP A 324 6.75 -37.21 -10.27
C ASP A 324 6.42 -37.33 -11.77
N ALA A 325 5.96 -36.25 -12.38
CA ALA A 325 6.19 -35.96 -13.79
C ALA A 325 6.08 -34.45 -14.07
N ASP A 326 7.23 -33.80 -14.17
CA ASP A 326 7.41 -32.54 -14.92
C ASP A 326 7.04 -32.77 -16.39
N ILE A 327 6.10 -31.98 -16.95
CA ILE A 327 6.05 -31.69 -18.38
C ILE A 327 5.65 -30.22 -18.56
N ASP A 328 6.58 -29.46 -19.15
CA ASP A 328 6.40 -28.15 -19.75
C ASP A 328 5.21 -28.14 -20.73
N ASP A 329 4.36 -27.12 -20.66
CA ASP A 329 3.69 -26.62 -21.87
C ASP A 329 3.55 -25.10 -21.81
N ILE A 330 4.40 -24.48 -22.62
CA ILE A 330 4.33 -23.11 -23.11
C ILE A 330 3.30 -23.13 -24.24
N GLU A 331 2.21 -22.35 -24.14
CA GLU A 331 1.60 -21.79 -25.34
C GLU A 331 0.79 -20.50 -25.11
N ALA A 332 1.30 -19.46 -25.77
CA ALA A 332 0.67 -18.29 -26.38
C ALA A 332 -0.86 -18.11 -26.29
N SER A 333 -1.28 -16.96 -25.77
CA SER A 333 -2.38 -16.12 -26.30
C SER A 333 -2.36 -14.79 -25.54
N GLY A 334 -2.67 -13.62 -26.08
CA GLY A 334 -3.10 -13.21 -27.40
C GLY A 334 -3.11 -11.67 -27.40
N ASP A 335 -2.99 -11.10 -28.60
CA ASP A 335 -3.01 -9.68 -28.89
C ASP A 335 -4.21 -8.94 -28.27
N PHE A 336 -3.96 -7.72 -27.76
CA PHE A 336 -4.94 -6.65 -27.85
C PHE A 336 -4.25 -5.34 -28.20
N VAL A 337 -4.46 -4.96 -29.46
CA VAL A 337 -4.19 -3.66 -30.05
C VAL A 337 -5.28 -2.69 -29.58
N CYS A 338 -4.90 -1.50 -29.09
CA CYS A 338 -5.79 -0.33 -29.16
C CYS A 338 -5.03 0.81 -29.82
N ALA A 339 -5.68 1.36 -30.84
CA ALA A 339 -5.16 2.35 -31.76
C ALA A 339 -5.31 3.78 -31.21
N LEU A 340 -4.28 4.58 -31.57
CA LEU A 340 -4.18 6.05 -31.69
C LEU A 340 -4.33 6.92 -30.43
#